data_AF-A0A1Y3TB87-F1
#
_entry.id   AF-A0A1Y3TB87-F1
#
_cell.length_a   1.000
_cell.length_b   1.000
_cell.length_c   1.000
_cell.angle_alpha   90.00
_cell.angle_beta   90.00
_cell.angle_gamma   90.00
#
_symmetry.space_group_name_H-M   'P 1'
#
loop_
_entity.id
_entity.type
_entity.pdbx_description
1 polymer ?
#
loop_
_entity_poly.entity_id
_entity_poly.type
_entity_poly.pdbx_seq_one_letter_code
_entity_poly.pdbx_strand_id
1 'polypeptide(L)' 'MANEYITDNYINIEEAAEYIGVSVITIRGWIKKKDDFPAYKVGKLWKFKKSELDEWISSGKSADV' A
#
# COMPACT_ATOMS: atom_id res chain seq x y z
N MET A 1 -8.76 -13.87 -24.77
CA MET A 1 -8.00 -12.65 -24.41
C MET A 1 -8.31 -12.38 -22.96
N ALA A 2 -7.38 -12.75 -22.07
CA ALA A 2 -7.58 -12.72 -20.63
C ALA A 2 -7.44 -11.29 -20.12
N ASN A 3 -8.51 -10.73 -19.54
CA ASN A 3 -8.51 -9.57 -18.65
C ASN A 3 -9.77 -9.64 -17.78
N GLU A 4 -9.98 -10.80 -17.15
CA GLU A 4 -10.88 -10.95 -16.02
C GLU A 4 -10.01 -10.71 -14.78
N TYR A 5 -10.33 -9.74 -13.90
CA TYR A 5 -10.37 -9.76 -12.42
C TYR A 5 -10.55 -8.31 -11.94
N ILE A 6 -11.71 -7.72 -12.22
CA ILE A 6 -12.09 -6.42 -11.68
C ILE A 6 -12.71 -6.67 -10.29
N THR A 7 -11.96 -7.25 -9.36
CA THR A 7 -12.38 -7.39 -7.96
C THR A 7 -11.13 -7.44 -7.09
N ASP A 8 -10.95 -6.44 -6.22
CA ASP A 8 -9.99 -6.50 -5.11
C ASP A 8 -8.48 -6.46 -5.46
N ASN A 9 -7.99 -5.31 -5.93
CA ASN A 9 -6.56 -4.97 -6.09
C ASN A 9 -5.81 -4.86 -4.74
N TYR A 10 -5.81 -5.93 -3.95
CA TYR A 10 -5.08 -6.05 -2.69
C TYR A 10 -3.66 -6.57 -2.93
N ILE A 11 -2.71 -5.65 -3.05
CA ILE A 11 -1.29 -5.92 -3.23
C ILE A 11 -0.63 -6.22 -1.88
N ASN A 12 0.45 -7.00 -1.88
CA ASN A 12 1.20 -7.29 -0.66
C ASN A 12 2.15 -6.14 -0.31
N ILE A 13 2.81 -6.20 0.84
CA ILE A 13 3.77 -5.16 1.27
C ILE A 13 4.96 -5.02 0.31
N GLU A 14 5.37 -6.12 -0.31
CA GLU A 14 6.46 -6.18 -1.29
C GLU A 14 6.05 -5.56 -2.62
N GLU A 15 4.84 -5.89 -3.09
CA GLU A 15 4.26 -5.30 -4.30
C GLU A 15 3.98 -3.80 -4.13
N ALA A 16 3.52 -3.38 -2.95
CA ALA A 16 3.35 -1.96 -2.62
C ALA A 16 4.69 -1.22 -2.60
N ALA A 17 5.72 -1.85 -2.05
CA ALA A 17 7.08 -1.32 -2.04
C ALA A 17 7.61 -1.14 -3.47
N GLU A 18 7.47 -2.14 -4.33
CA GLU A 18 7.88 -2.09 -5.73
C GLU A 18 7.06 -1.08 -6.54
N TYR A 19 5.74 -1.00 -6.28
CA TYR A 19 4.84 -0.07 -6.95
C TYR A 19 5.17 1.40 -6.68
N ILE A 20 5.56 1.74 -5.45
CA ILE A 20 5.95 3.10 -5.06
C ILE A 20 7.44 3.36 -5.33
N GLY A 21 8.24 2.31 -5.45
CA GLY A 21 9.71 2.41 -5.53
C GLY A 21 10.36 2.69 -4.18
N VAL A 22 9.76 2.23 -3.07
CA VAL A 22 10.32 2.37 -1.71
C VAL A 22 10.65 1.00 -1.12
N SER A 23 11.50 0.96 -0.08
CA SER A 23 11.77 -0.31 0.60
C SER A 23 10.61 -0.78 1.47
N VAL A 24 10.45 -2.10 1.59
CA VAL A 24 9.47 -2.76 2.48
C VAL A 24 9.61 -2.29 3.94
N ILE A 25 10.83 -1.91 4.34
CA ILE A 25 11.16 -1.36 5.65
C ILE A 25 10.47 0.01 5.86
N THR A 26 10.43 0.84 4.82
CA THR A 26 9.75 2.14 4.82
C THR A 26 8.25 1.95 4.99
N ILE A 27 7.65 1.00 4.24
CA ILE A 27 6.24 0.64 4.37
C ILE A 27 5.92 0.17 5.80
N ARG A 28 6.75 -0.71 6.38
CA ARG A 28 6.61 -1.14 7.79
C ARG A 28 6.74 0.04 8.76
N GLY A 29 7.60 1.00 8.43
CA GLY A 29 7.72 2.27 9.15
C GLY A 29 6.42 3.07 9.13
N TRP A 30 5.74 3.17 7.98
CA TRP A 30 4.46 3.86 7.84
C TRP A 30 3.32 3.16 8.60
N ILE A 31 3.23 1.83 8.53
CA ILE A 31 2.28 1.03 9.33
C ILE A 31 2.46 1.32 10.84
N LYS A 32 3.69 1.56 11.29
CA LYS A 32 4.01 1.86 12.69
C LYS A 32 3.86 3.34 13.05
N LYS A 33 4.04 4.27 12.09
CA LYS A 33 4.13 5.71 12.35
C LYS A 33 2.78 6.42 12.49
N LYS A 34 1.70 6.08 11.76
CA LYS A 34 0.26 6.32 12.11
C LYS A 34 -0.75 6.27 10.95
N ASP A 35 -1.97 5.90 11.37
CA ASP A 35 -3.37 6.08 10.92
C ASP A 35 -3.81 6.21 9.45
N ASP A 36 -3.01 6.76 8.54
CA ASP A 36 -3.51 7.09 7.19
C ASP A 36 -2.97 6.15 6.12
N PHE A 37 -2.05 5.25 6.49
CA PHE A 37 -1.53 4.28 5.54
C PHE A 37 -2.56 3.15 5.33
N PRO A 38 -3.07 2.94 4.11
CA PRO A 38 -4.17 2.02 3.82
C PRO A 38 -3.72 0.56 3.89
N ALA A 39 -3.51 0.08 5.11
CA ALA A 39 -3.00 -1.23 5.46
C ALA A 39 -4.14 -2.12 5.99
N TYR A 40 -4.53 -3.09 5.19
CA TYR A 40 -5.53 -4.09 5.54
C TYR A 40 -4.86 -5.32 6.12
N LYS A 41 -5.13 -5.61 7.40
CA LYS A 41 -4.61 -6.83 8.02
C LYS A 41 -5.49 -8.02 7.65
N VAL A 42 -5.00 -8.87 6.75
CA VAL A 42 -5.67 -10.12 6.37
C VAL A 42 -4.88 -11.28 7.00
N GLY A 43 -5.34 -11.72 8.18
CA GLY A 43 -4.69 -12.76 8.97
C GLY A 43 -3.33 -12.32 9.53
N LYS A 44 -2.25 -12.96 9.06
CA LYS A 44 -0.84 -12.61 9.41
C LYS A 44 -0.18 -11.67 8.40
N LEU A 45 -0.83 -11.42 7.26
CA LEU A 45 -0.26 -10.62 6.18
C LEU A 45 -0.94 -9.26 6.11
N TRP A 46 -0.17 -8.26 5.68
CA TRP A 46 -0.69 -6.95 5.34
C TRP A 46 -0.97 -6.89 3.85
N LYS A 47 -2.19 -6.50 3.51
CA LYS A 47 -2.68 -6.27 2.17
C LYS A 47 -2.94 -4.78 2.00
N PHE A 48 -2.70 -4.24 0.82
CA PHE A 48 -2.83 -2.82 0.50
C PHE A 48 -3.72 -2.68 -0.71
N LYS A 49 -4.67 -1.77 -0.68
CA LYS A 49 -5.48 -1.49 -1.86
C LYS A 49 -4.72 -0.51 -2.74
N LYS A 50 -4.47 -0.88 -4.00
CA LYS A 50 -3.74 -0.02 -4.95
C LYS A 50 -4.37 1.37 -5.09
N SER A 51 -5.71 1.45 -5.09
CA SER A 51 -6.44 2.72 -5.22
C SER A 51 -6.18 3.66 -4.04
N GLU A 52 -6.26 3.16 -2.81
CA GLU A 52 -6.01 3.99 -1.62
C GLU A 52 -4.52 4.31 -1.47
N LEU A 53 -3.65 3.39 -1.89
CA LEU A 53 -2.22 3.63 -1.90
C LEU A 53 -1.86 4.78 -2.85
N ASP A 54 -2.47 4.80 -4.04
CA ASP A 54 -2.33 5.87 -5.03
C ASP A 54 -2.83 7.22 -4.49
N GLU A 55 -4.02 7.23 -3.88
CA GLU A 55 -4.58 8.41 -3.22
C GLU A 55 -3.69 8.91 -2.07
N TRP A 56 -3.10 7.99 -1.29
CA TRP A 56 -2.20 8.34 -0.20
C TRP A 56 -0.88 8.94 -0.69
N ILE A 57 -0.29 8.38 -1.75
CA ILE A 57 0.92 8.92 -2.40
C ILE A 57 0.60 10.31 -2.97
N SER A 58 -0.51 10.42 -3.70
CA SER A 58 -1.00 11.65 -4.32
C SER A 58 -1.33 12.72 -3.29
N SER A 59 -1.82 12.33 -2.12
CA SER A 59 -2.10 13.24 -1.00
C SER A 59 -0.83 13.86 -0.41
N GLY A 60 0.37 13.43 -0.81
CA GLY A 60 1.63 14.02 -0.34
C GLY A 60 1.91 13.81 1.15
N LYS A 61 1.11 12.99 1.84
CA LYS A 61 1.29 12.67 3.28
C LYS A 61 2.56 11.85 3.55
N SER A 62 3.25 11.40 2.49
CA SER A 62 4.58 10.79 2.54
C SER A 62 5.71 11.82 2.78
N ALA A 63 5.44 13.11 2.58
CA ALA A 63 6.35 14.21 2.85
C ALA A 63 5.96 14.90 4.16
N ASP A 64 6.52 14.39 5.26
CA ASP A 64 6.74 15.20 6.46
C ASP A 64 7.70 16.33 6.04
N VAL A 65 7.22 17.57 6.06
CA VAL A 65 8.01 18.80 5.83
C VAL A 65 8.78 19.19 7.08
#